data_AF-A0A3S4NRQ2-F1
#
_entry.id   AF-A0A3S4NRQ2-F1
#
_cell.length_a   1.000
_cell.length_b   1.000
_cell.length_c   1.000
_cell.angle_alpha   90.00
_cell.angle_beta   90.00
_cell.angle_gamma   90.00
#
_symmetry.space_group_name_H-M   'P 1'
#
loop_
_entity.id
_entity.type
_entity.pdbx_description
1 polymer ?
#
loop_
_entity_poly.entity_id
_entity_poly.type
_entity_poly.pdbx_seq_one_letter_code
_entity_poly.pdbx_strand_id
1 'polypeptide(L)'
;MAPAGATRAPPPLGEPQVAAARAPAPAAPVDRLWQTAQDLLRGSGRIEGPQLLAELEGFSGNAGAAKQLLVRLRHDARVKVEVVDGTQVFVWLED
;
A
#
# COMPACT_ATOMS: atom_id res chain seq x y z
N MET A 1 -16.67 -28.76 49.66
CA MET A 1 -17.42 -27.63 49.07
C MET A 1 -16.42 -26.51 48.82
N ALA A 2 -16.11 -26.25 47.55
CA ALA A 2 -15.01 -25.38 47.12
C ALA A 2 -15.36 -23.88 47.31
N PRO A 3 -14.43 -23.02 47.78
CA PRO A 3 -14.55 -21.59 47.60
C PRO A 3 -14.13 -21.19 46.18
N ALA A 4 -15.07 -20.62 45.43
CA ALA A 4 -14.83 -20.09 44.09
C ALA A 4 -13.81 -18.95 44.14
N GLY A 5 -12.73 -19.10 43.37
CA GLY A 5 -11.65 -18.13 43.26
C GLY A 5 -12.08 -16.84 42.57
N ALA A 6 -11.80 -15.72 43.23
CA ALA A 6 -11.76 -14.41 42.59
C ALA A 6 -10.37 -14.20 41.98
N THR A 7 -10.21 -14.61 40.72
CA THR A 7 -9.01 -14.27 39.93
C THR A 7 -9.12 -12.82 39.48
N ARG A 8 -8.28 -11.97 40.09
CA ARG A 8 -7.97 -10.61 39.67
C ARG A 8 -7.22 -10.68 38.33
N ALA A 9 -7.84 -10.24 37.24
CA ALA A 9 -7.16 -10.09 35.96
C ALA A 9 -6.35 -8.77 35.94
N PRO A 10 -5.06 -8.79 35.59
CA PRO A 10 -4.28 -7.58 35.31
C PRO A 10 -4.55 -7.07 33.88
N PRO A 11 -4.38 -5.77 33.59
CA PRO A 11 -4.39 -5.25 32.23
C PRO A 11 -3.02 -5.50 31.56
N PRO A 12 -2.95 -5.98 30.31
CA PRO A 12 -1.75 -5.79 29.52
C PRO A 12 -1.80 -4.38 28.91
N LEU A 13 -0.96 -3.49 29.44
CA LEU A 13 -0.38 -2.41 28.64
C LEU A 13 0.71 -3.04 27.75
N GLY A 14 0.56 -2.88 26.43
CA GLY A 14 1.57 -3.16 25.42
C GLY A 14 1.12 -2.46 24.13
N GLU A 15 1.63 -1.27 23.82
CA GLU A 15 2.79 -1.01 22.95
C GLU A 15 2.41 -0.94 21.45
N PRO A 16 3.11 -0.09 20.68
CA PRO A 16 2.54 0.62 19.54
C PRO A 16 2.31 -0.32 18.37
N GLN A 17 1.13 -0.22 17.75
CA GLN A 17 0.80 -0.97 16.54
C GLN A 17 1.57 -0.40 15.34
N VAL A 18 2.85 -0.74 15.27
CA VAL A 18 3.67 -0.63 14.09
C VAL A 18 3.33 -1.82 13.19
N ALA A 19 2.70 -1.49 12.07
CA ALA A 19 2.72 -2.21 10.80
C ALA A 19 2.22 -3.68 10.73
N ALA A 20 1.54 -3.93 9.61
CA ALA A 20 1.24 -5.24 9.03
C ALA A 20 0.08 -6.04 9.66
N ALA A 21 -1.12 -5.82 9.10
CA ALA A 21 -1.86 -6.85 8.35
C ALA A 21 -3.32 -6.40 8.22
N ARG A 22 -3.64 -5.60 7.20
CA ARG A 22 -5.04 -5.41 6.80
C ARG A 22 -5.48 -6.75 6.21
N ALA A 23 -6.31 -7.47 6.97
CA ALA A 23 -7.01 -8.67 6.54
C ALA A 23 -7.64 -8.48 5.15
N PRO A 24 -7.76 -9.53 4.31
CA PRO A 24 -8.43 -9.44 3.03
C PRO A 24 -9.94 -9.29 3.26
N ALA A 25 -10.38 -8.06 3.51
CA ALA A 25 -11.74 -7.63 3.28
C ALA A 25 -12.08 -7.86 1.79
N PRO A 26 -13.35 -8.11 1.40
CA PRO A 26 -13.73 -8.34 0.02
C PRO A 26 -13.09 -7.26 -0.85
N ALA A 27 -12.21 -7.70 -1.78
CA ALA A 27 -11.28 -6.84 -2.50
C ALA A 27 -12.04 -5.63 -3.05
N ALA A 28 -11.87 -4.48 -2.40
CA ALA A 28 -12.50 -3.25 -2.84
C ALA A 28 -11.98 -2.97 -4.26
N PRO A 29 -12.76 -2.29 -5.11
CA PRO A 29 -12.31 -1.89 -6.45
C PRO A 29 -10.94 -1.20 -6.43
N VAL A 30 -10.63 -0.50 -5.33
CA VAL A 30 -9.34 0.15 -5.06
C VAL A 30 -8.17 -0.85 -4.92
N ASP A 31 -8.38 -2.02 -4.32
CA ASP A 31 -7.33 -3.04 -4.18
C ASP A 31 -7.08 -3.78 -5.51
N ARG A 32 -8.08 -3.89 -6.40
CA ARG A 32 -7.84 -4.37 -7.76
C ARG A 32 -6.99 -3.39 -8.56
N LEU A 33 -7.34 -2.10 -8.53
CA LEU A 33 -6.54 -1.05 -9.17
C LEU A 33 -5.12 -0.97 -8.59
N TRP A 34 -4.96 -1.21 -7.29
CA TRP A 34 -3.66 -1.31 -6.64
C TRP A 34 -2.82 -2.49 -7.14
N GLN A 35 -3.43 -3.65 -7.35
CA GLN A 35 -2.72 -4.79 -7.96
C GLN A 35 -2.32 -4.48 -9.40
N THR A 36 -3.21 -3.89 -10.20
CA THR A 36 -2.89 -3.44 -11.57
C THR A 36 -1.74 -2.43 -11.59
N ALA A 37 -1.72 -1.48 -10.65
CA ALA A 37 -0.66 -0.47 -10.54
C ALA A 37 0.71 -1.09 -10.26
N GLN A 38 0.77 -2.05 -9.34
CA GLN A 38 2.00 -2.78 -9.03
C GLN A 38 2.43 -3.66 -10.21
N ASP A 39 1.50 -4.36 -10.86
CA ASP A 39 1.79 -5.22 -12.00
C ASP A 39 2.33 -4.43 -13.21
N LEU A 40 1.74 -3.26 -13.49
CA LEU A 40 2.20 -2.33 -14.52
C LEU A 40 3.64 -1.84 -14.23
N LEU A 41 3.87 -1.38 -13.00
CA LEU A 41 5.17 -0.88 -12.57
C LEU A 41 6.23 -1.99 -12.57
N ARG A 42 5.86 -3.19 -12.11
CA ARG A 42 6.70 -4.40 -12.16
C ARG A 42 7.04 -4.78 -13.60
N GLY A 43 6.06 -4.84 -14.50
CA GLY A 43 6.24 -5.23 -15.89
C GLY A 43 7.13 -4.26 -16.68
N SER A 44 7.05 -2.97 -16.32
CA SER A 44 7.90 -1.93 -16.91
C SER A 44 9.26 -1.79 -16.22
N GLY A 45 9.39 -2.27 -14.97
CA GLY A 45 10.56 -2.12 -14.09
C GLY A 45 10.76 -0.69 -13.57
N ARG A 46 10.62 0.32 -14.43
CA ARG A 46 10.60 1.73 -14.06
C ARG A 46 9.60 2.52 -14.90
N ILE A 47 8.87 3.44 -14.29
CA ILE A 47 7.91 4.33 -14.96
C ILE A 47 8.01 5.72 -14.35
N GLU A 48 7.95 6.76 -15.19
CA GLU A 48 7.87 8.15 -14.75
C GLU A 48 6.53 8.42 -14.05
N GLY A 49 6.55 9.12 -12.92
CA GLY A 49 5.38 9.49 -12.13
C GLY A 49 4.22 10.10 -12.92
N PRO A 50 4.43 11.11 -13.81
CA PRO A 50 3.35 11.63 -14.64
C PRO A 50 2.79 10.59 -15.64
N GLN A 51 3.65 9.71 -16.18
CA GLN A 51 3.21 8.64 -17.07
C GLN A 51 2.42 7.57 -16.30
N LEU A 52 2.93 7.16 -15.14
CA LEU A 52 2.26 6.23 -14.23
C LEU A 52 0.90 6.77 -13.79
N LEU A 53 0.80 8.06 -13.49
CA LEU A 53 -0.47 8.70 -13.15
C LEU A 53 -1.46 8.59 -14.30
N ALA A 54 -1.05 8.93 -15.52
CA ALA A 54 -1.90 8.89 -16.71
C ALA A 54 -2.41 7.47 -17.00
N GLU A 55 -1.54 6.46 -16.89
CA GLU A 55 -1.91 5.04 -17.03
C GLU A 55 -2.96 4.66 -15.97
N LEU A 56 -2.68 4.98 -14.70
CA LEU A 56 -3.59 4.69 -13.59
C LEU A 56 -4.93 5.43 -13.71
N GLU A 57 -4.93 6.67 -14.20
CA GLU A 57 -6.16 7.41 -14.50
C GLU A 57 -6.96 6.74 -15.62
N GLY A 58 -6.29 6.23 -16.66
CA GLY A 58 -6.93 5.46 -17.72
C GLY A 58 -7.58 4.17 -17.22
N PHE A 59 -6.90 3.43 -16.32
CA PHE A 59 -7.46 2.21 -15.71
C PHE A 59 -8.57 2.49 -14.70
N SER A 60 -8.46 3.57 -13.93
CA SER A 60 -9.41 3.91 -12.86
C SER A 60 -10.60 4.74 -13.36
N GLY A 61 -10.46 5.44 -14.48
CA GLY A 61 -11.37 6.50 -14.94
C GLY A 61 -11.48 7.69 -13.97
N ASN A 62 -10.59 7.78 -12.98
CA ASN A 62 -10.71 8.73 -11.87
C ASN A 62 -9.33 9.23 -11.39
N ALA A 63 -9.08 10.52 -11.60
CA ALA A 63 -7.90 11.24 -11.13
C ALA A 63 -7.64 11.08 -9.63
N GLY A 64 -8.70 11.08 -8.82
CA GLY A 64 -8.56 10.96 -7.36
C GLY A 64 -8.01 9.60 -6.94
N ALA A 65 -8.51 8.52 -7.55
CA ALA A 65 -8.04 7.16 -7.28
C ALA A 65 -6.60 6.96 -7.77
N ALA A 66 -6.26 7.45 -8.96
CA ALA A 66 -4.91 7.35 -9.50
C ALA A 66 -3.86 8.04 -8.62
N LYS A 67 -4.15 9.25 -8.13
CA LYS A 67 -3.25 9.97 -7.19
C LYS A 67 -3.07 9.23 -5.88
N GLN A 68 -4.15 8.69 -5.30
CA GLN A 68 -4.08 7.88 -4.08
C GLN A 68 -3.19 6.64 -4.28
N LEU A 69 -3.32 5.96 -5.43
CA LEU A 69 -2.47 4.81 -5.78
C LEU A 69 -1.01 5.22 -5.92
N LEU A 70 -0.72 6.36 -6.53
CA LEU A 70 0.65 6.89 -6.68
C LEU A 70 1.31 7.20 -5.34
N VAL A 71 0.58 7.86 -4.44
CA VAL A 71 1.05 8.10 -3.07
C VAL A 71 1.28 6.78 -2.36
N ARG A 72 0.36 5.82 -2.48
CA ARG A 72 0.50 4.49 -1.89
C ARG A 72 1.72 3.73 -2.45
N LEU A 73 2.00 3.81 -3.75
CA LEU A 73 3.19 3.22 -4.38
C LEU A 73 4.47 3.83 -3.82
N ARG A 74 4.53 5.14 -3.62
CA ARG A 74 5.69 5.80 -3.00
C ARG A 74 5.98 5.31 -1.58
N HIS A 75 4.95 4.87 -0.86
CA HIS A 75 5.10 4.32 0.50
C HIS A 75 5.32 2.81 0.52
N ASP A 76 5.28 2.14 -0.64
CA ASP A 76 5.51 0.70 -0.72
C ASP A 76 7.02 0.39 -0.66
N ALA A 77 7.39 -0.61 0.13
CA ALA A 77 8.79 -0.99 0.30
C ALA A 77 9.41 -1.56 -0.98
N ARG A 78 8.58 -2.07 -1.91
CA ARG A 78 9.01 -2.60 -3.21
C ARG A 78 9.18 -1.52 -4.26
N VAL A 79 9.00 -0.25 -3.92
CA VAL A 79 9.06 0.86 -4.87
C VAL A 79 10.09 1.87 -4.40
N LYS A 80 11.07 2.14 -5.25
CA LYS A 80 11.99 3.26 -5.10
C LYS A 80 11.52 4.41 -5.95
N VAL A 81 11.43 5.59 -5.37
CA VAL A 81 11.23 6.82 -6.14
C VAL A 81 12.58 7.49 -6.34
N GLU A 82 13.01 7.57 -7.59
CA GLU A 82 14.18 8.33 -8.03
C GLU A 82 13.72 9.66 -8.62
N VAL A 83 14.57 10.68 -8.61
CA VAL A 83 14.28 11.96 -9.27
C VAL A 83 15.28 12.13 -10.39
N VAL A 84 14.80 12.07 -11.63
CA VAL A 84 15.59 12.19 -12.86
C VAL A 84 15.16 13.46 -13.56
N ASP A 85 16.08 14.41 -13.72
CA ASP A 85 15.80 15.71 -14.38
C ASP A 85 14.63 16.50 -13.77
N GLY A 86 14.39 16.32 -12.45
CA GLY A 86 13.26 16.94 -11.75
C GLY A 86 11.94 16.15 -11.84
N THR A 87 11.90 15.07 -12.61
CA THR A 87 10.76 14.15 -12.70
C THR A 87 10.91 13.00 -11.72
N GLN A 88 9.85 12.67 -10.99
CA GLN A 88 9.81 11.49 -10.13
C GLN A 88 9.69 10.24 -11.00
N VAL A 89 10.60 9.28 -10.86
CA VAL A 89 10.60 7.99 -11.54
C VAL A 89 10.38 6.92 -10.49
N PHE A 90 9.32 6.16 -10.65
CA PHE A 90 9.00 5.01 -9.81
C PHE A 90 9.74 3.82 -10.39
N VAL A 91 10.58 3.21 -9.57
CA VAL A 91 11.38 2.04 -9.92
C VAL A 91 10.94 0.91 -9.01
N TRP A 92 10.62 -0.22 -9.61
CA TRP A 92 10.23 -1.41 -8.89
C TRP A 92 11.49 -2.14 -8.39
N LEU A 93 11.53 -2.39 -7.08
CA LEU A 93 12.60 -3.06 -6.35
C LEU A 93 12.22 -4.53 -6.04
N GLU A 94 11.79 -5.28 -7.05
CA GLU A 94 11.78 -6.74 -6.90
C GLU A 94 13.17 -7.31 -7.15
N ASP A 95 13.53 -8.30 -6.33
CA ASP A 95 14.65 -9.22 -6.49
C ASP A 95 14.28 -10.35 -7.47
#